data_AF-A0A7C5GZ33-F1
#
_entry.id   AF-A0A7C5GZ33-F1
#
_cell.length_a   1.000
_cell.length_b   1.000
_cell.length_c   1.000
_cell.angle_alpha   90.00
_cell.angle_beta   90.00
_cell.angle_gamma   90.00
#
_symmetry.space_group_name_H-M   'P 1'
#
loop_
_entity.id
_entity.type
_entity.pdbx_description
1 polymer ?
#
loop_
_entity_poly.entity_id
_entity_poly.type
_entity_poly.pdbx_seq_one_letter_code
_entity_poly.pdbx_strand_id
1 'polypeptide(L)'
;YGQELNGSTWALCKMNMFLHGINNATIEWGDTINNPKLIEGDTLMKFNVVVANPPFSLDKWGAEEAGSDRYRRFHRGIPPKSKGDYAFITHMIETMNETDGRVGVVVPHGVLFRGSSEGKIRKKLIEENLLDAVIGLPSQLFYGTGIPAAILVFKKNRKTTDVLFIDASREFEKGKKQNRLRDKDIDKIVSTYNEYKTVDKYSYRATLDEIRENDFNLNIPRYVDTFEEEEEVDIPATQRKIEELEKELAEVRERMIGYLKELGLYE
;
A
#
# COMPACT_ATOMS: atom_id res chain seq x y z
N TYR A 1 -11.70 -6.24 -19.34
CA TYR A 1 -10.46 -5.98 -20.08
C TYR A 1 -9.27 -6.20 -19.16
N GLY A 2 -8.15 -6.68 -19.67
CA GLY A 2 -6.92 -6.87 -18.90
C GLY A 2 -5.76 -7.21 -19.82
N GLN A 3 -4.54 -7.15 -19.29
CA GLN A 3 -3.34 -7.50 -20.04
C GLN A 3 -2.33 -8.14 -19.07
N GLU A 4 -1.73 -9.26 -19.48
CA GLU A 4 -0.79 -10.04 -18.68
C GLU A 4 0.44 -10.40 -19.53
N LEU A 5 1.63 -10.27 -18.96
CA LEU A 5 2.90 -10.54 -19.63
C LEU A 5 3.19 -12.05 -19.71
N ASN A 6 2.94 -12.77 -18.61
CA ASN A 6 3.24 -14.19 -18.50
C ASN A 6 2.15 -15.03 -19.18
N GLY A 7 2.51 -15.77 -20.22
CA GLY A 7 1.56 -16.58 -21.00
C GLY A 7 0.81 -17.64 -20.18
N SER A 8 1.47 -18.25 -19.19
CA SER A 8 0.83 -19.23 -18.31
C SER A 8 -0.19 -18.57 -17.36
N THR A 9 0.17 -17.43 -16.76
CA THR A 9 -0.75 -16.64 -15.93
C THR A 9 -1.93 -16.10 -16.75
N TRP A 10 -1.67 -15.67 -17.98
CA TRP A 10 -2.70 -15.24 -18.92
C TRP A 10 -3.71 -16.36 -19.22
N ALA A 11 -3.22 -17.58 -19.52
CA ALA A 11 -4.08 -18.73 -19.77
C ALA A 11 -4.91 -19.11 -18.53
N LEU A 12 -4.29 -19.10 -17.34
CA LEU A 12 -4.98 -19.32 -16.06
C LEU A 12 -6.05 -18.25 -15.82
N CYS A 13 -5.76 -16.98 -16.09
CA CYS A 13 -6.72 -15.89 -15.97
C CYS A 13 -7.92 -16.08 -16.91
N LYS A 14 -7.69 -16.44 -18.18
CA LYS A 14 -8.76 -16.73 -19.15
C LYS A 14 -9.64 -17.90 -18.68
N MET A 15 -9.05 -18.97 -18.17
CA MET A 15 -9.80 -20.10 -17.59
C MET A 15 -10.58 -19.68 -16.33
N ASN A 16 -9.99 -18.86 -15.46
CA ASN A 16 -10.66 -18.36 -14.26
C ASN A 16 -11.91 -17.53 -14.61
N MET A 17 -11.80 -16.61 -15.57
CA MET A 17 -12.94 -15.83 -16.06
C MET A 17 -14.05 -16.74 -16.61
N PHE A 18 -13.68 -17.75 -17.40
CA PHE A 18 -14.62 -18.71 -17.96
C PHE A 18 -15.35 -19.53 -16.88
N LEU A 19 -14.63 -20.05 -15.89
CA LEU A 19 -15.22 -20.85 -14.80
C LEU A 19 -16.20 -20.04 -13.93
N HIS A 20 -15.98 -18.74 -13.82
CA HIS A 20 -16.89 -17.81 -13.14
C HIS A 20 -18.01 -17.27 -14.05
N GLY A 21 -18.17 -17.79 -15.28
CA GLY A 21 -19.23 -17.41 -16.22
C GLY A 21 -19.02 -16.05 -16.90
N ILE A 22 -17.82 -15.48 -16.84
CA ILE A 22 -17.47 -14.19 -17.45
C ILE A 22 -16.97 -14.42 -18.87
N ASN A 23 -17.91 -14.59 -19.80
CA ASN A 23 -17.61 -15.01 -21.18
C ASN A 23 -17.10 -13.90 -22.10
N ASN A 24 -17.33 -12.63 -21.76
CA ASN A 24 -16.92 -11.46 -22.55
C ASN A 24 -15.62 -10.80 -22.05
N ALA A 25 -14.82 -11.50 -21.26
CA ALA A 25 -13.53 -10.99 -20.78
C ALA A 25 -12.47 -10.97 -21.90
N THR A 26 -12.11 -9.76 -22.35
CA THR A 26 -10.92 -9.51 -23.18
C THR A 26 -9.69 -9.42 -22.29
N ILE A 27 -8.82 -10.43 -22.32
CA ILE A 27 -7.53 -10.42 -21.63
C ILE A 27 -6.44 -10.63 -22.68
N GLU A 28 -5.59 -9.62 -22.86
CA GLU A 28 -4.51 -9.63 -23.85
C GLU A 28 -3.24 -10.25 -23.26
N TRP A 29 -2.46 -10.92 -24.10
CA TRP A 29 -1.14 -11.42 -23.74
C TRP A 29 -0.05 -10.47 -24.26
N GLY A 30 0.71 -9.86 -23.35
CA GLY A 30 1.85 -9.01 -23.69
C GLY A 30 2.23 -8.03 -22.58
N ASP A 31 3.36 -7.35 -22.75
CA ASP A 31 3.85 -6.34 -21.81
C ASP A 31 2.97 -5.08 -21.81
N THR A 32 2.32 -4.76 -20.69
CA THR A 32 1.44 -3.59 -20.55
C THR A 32 2.16 -2.26 -20.79
N ILE A 33 3.43 -2.15 -20.41
CA ILE A 33 4.20 -0.92 -20.56
C ILE A 33 4.81 -0.85 -21.96
N ASN A 34 5.53 -1.88 -22.38
CA ASN A 34 6.31 -1.86 -23.62
C ASN A 34 5.50 -2.19 -24.87
N ASN A 35 4.35 -2.87 -24.72
CA ASN A 35 3.50 -3.29 -25.83
C ASN A 35 2.01 -3.29 -25.40
N PRO A 36 1.44 -2.13 -25.02
CA PRO A 36 0.05 -2.04 -24.62
C PRO A 36 -0.85 -2.49 -25.79
N LYS A 37 -1.68 -3.51 -25.53
CA LYS A 37 -2.57 -4.14 -26.51
C LYS A 37 -3.99 -3.60 -26.44
N LEU A 38 -4.36 -3.01 -25.32
CA LEU A 38 -5.67 -2.42 -25.11
C LEU A 38 -5.76 -1.03 -25.76
N ILE A 39 -5.97 -1.02 -27.08
CA ILE A 39 -5.97 0.17 -27.93
C ILE A 39 -7.29 0.33 -28.72
N GLU A 40 -7.66 1.57 -29.00
CA GLU A 40 -8.76 1.94 -29.89
C GLU A 40 -8.23 2.93 -30.93
N GLY A 41 -8.14 2.48 -32.19
CA GLY A 41 -7.42 3.19 -33.24
C GLY A 41 -5.94 3.38 -32.87
N ASP A 42 -5.48 4.64 -32.91
CA ASP A 42 -4.11 5.03 -32.56
C ASP A 42 -3.93 5.42 -31.08
N THR A 43 -4.96 5.23 -30.26
CA THR A 43 -4.98 5.67 -28.85
C THR A 43 -5.17 4.50 -27.89
N LEU A 44 -4.80 4.70 -26.61
CA LEU A 44 -5.10 3.73 -25.57
C LEU A 44 -6.60 3.71 -25.29
N MET A 45 -7.17 2.52 -25.13
CA MET A 45 -8.56 2.39 -24.66
C MET A 45 -8.73 3.11 -23.32
N LYS A 46 -9.89 3.76 -23.16
CA LYS A 46 -10.26 4.50 -21.95
C LYS A 46 -11.27 3.70 -21.13
N PHE A 47 -11.11 3.69 -19.80
CA PHE A 47 -11.92 2.92 -18.87
C PHE A 47 -12.43 3.80 -17.72
N ASN A 48 -13.67 3.57 -17.28
CA ASN A 48 -14.22 4.27 -16.11
C ASN A 48 -13.56 3.80 -14.80
N VAL A 49 -13.18 2.51 -14.72
CA VAL A 49 -12.55 1.93 -13.54
C VAL A 49 -11.35 1.10 -13.96
N VAL A 50 -10.18 1.42 -13.40
CA VAL A 50 -8.94 0.67 -13.60
C VAL A 50 -8.43 0.22 -12.23
N VAL A 51 -8.24 -1.09 -12.06
CA VAL A 51 -7.67 -1.64 -10.83
C VAL A 51 -6.49 -2.54 -11.16
N ALA A 52 -5.44 -2.47 -10.35
CA ALA A 52 -4.29 -3.35 -10.52
C ALA A 52 -3.53 -3.56 -9.20
N ASN A 53 -2.84 -4.69 -9.15
CA ASN A 53 -1.74 -4.94 -8.23
C ASN A 53 -0.48 -5.20 -9.08
N PRO A 54 0.18 -4.14 -9.58
CA PRO A 54 1.38 -4.29 -10.41
C PRO A 54 2.53 -4.95 -9.63
N PRO A 55 3.50 -5.56 -10.33
CA PRO A 55 4.70 -6.08 -9.66
C PRO A 55 5.44 -4.96 -8.92
N PHE A 56 5.70 -5.17 -7.63
CA PHE A 56 6.31 -4.16 -6.78
C PHE A 56 7.74 -3.85 -7.24
N SER A 57 7.98 -2.58 -7.54
CA SER A 57 9.31 -2.07 -7.90
C SER A 57 9.99 -2.87 -9.01
N LEU A 58 9.23 -3.21 -10.06
CA LEU A 58 9.73 -3.93 -11.22
C LEU A 58 11.00 -3.28 -11.78
N ASP A 59 12.09 -4.06 -11.81
CA ASP A 59 13.34 -3.67 -12.45
C ASP A 59 13.25 -3.88 -13.97
N LYS A 60 14.00 -3.10 -14.73
CA LYS A 60 14.06 -3.17 -16.20
C LYS A 60 12.68 -3.14 -16.86
N TRP A 61 11.81 -2.24 -16.37
CA TRP A 61 10.43 -2.12 -16.86
C TRP A 61 10.32 -1.53 -18.28
N GLY A 62 11.42 -1.11 -18.91
CA GLY A 62 11.44 -0.46 -20.23
C GLY A 62 11.65 1.06 -20.19
N ALA A 63 12.33 1.57 -19.16
CA ALA A 63 12.59 2.99 -18.99
C ALA A 63 13.35 3.64 -20.16
N GLU A 64 14.16 2.86 -20.89
CA GLU A 64 14.91 3.27 -22.07
C GLU A 64 14.01 3.79 -23.19
N GLU A 65 12.88 3.13 -23.42
CA GLU A 65 11.92 3.46 -24.48
C GLU A 65 10.84 4.46 -24.01
N ALA A 66 10.78 4.74 -22.71
CA ALA A 66 9.75 5.61 -22.13
C ALA A 66 9.81 7.06 -22.64
N GLY A 67 10.99 7.53 -23.07
CA GLY A 67 11.17 8.87 -23.63
C GLY A 67 10.56 9.06 -25.02
N SER A 68 10.42 7.99 -25.79
CA SER A 68 9.83 7.95 -27.13
C SER A 68 8.44 7.32 -27.15
N ASP A 69 7.80 7.16 -25.97
CA ASP A 69 6.49 6.53 -25.86
C ASP A 69 5.45 7.20 -26.75
N ARG A 70 4.94 6.45 -27.74
CA ARG A 70 4.00 6.97 -28.74
C ARG A 70 2.71 7.51 -28.14
N TYR A 71 2.30 6.98 -26.99
CA TYR A 71 1.10 7.39 -26.26
C TYR A 71 1.35 8.54 -25.28
N ARG A 72 2.60 9.03 -25.20
CA ARG A 72 3.04 10.14 -24.35
C ARG A 72 2.67 9.96 -22.87
N ARG A 73 2.63 8.72 -22.38
CA ARG A 73 2.20 8.43 -21.01
C ARG A 73 3.09 9.10 -19.99
N PHE A 74 4.40 9.12 -20.22
CA PHE A 74 5.40 9.55 -19.24
C PHE A 74 5.68 11.07 -19.24
N HIS A 75 4.73 11.90 -19.68
CA HIS A 75 4.89 13.36 -19.76
C HIS A 75 5.14 14.03 -18.39
N ARG A 76 4.70 13.40 -17.30
CA ARG A 76 4.97 13.87 -15.92
C ARG A 76 6.41 13.63 -15.49
N GLY A 77 7.08 12.66 -16.10
CA GLY A 77 8.44 12.24 -15.81
C GLY A 77 8.61 10.74 -16.01
N ILE A 78 9.86 10.31 -16.19
CA ILE A 78 10.22 8.90 -16.35
C ILE A 78 10.71 8.35 -15.01
N PRO A 79 10.08 7.29 -14.46
CA PRO A 79 10.54 6.61 -13.25
C PRO A 79 11.96 6.03 -13.39
N PRO A 80 12.68 5.76 -12.30
CA PRO A 80 13.98 5.11 -12.35
C PRO A 80 13.89 3.73 -13.01
N LYS A 81 14.95 3.31 -13.72
CA LYS A 81 15.01 2.00 -14.41
C LYS A 81 14.74 0.81 -13.48
N SER A 82 15.11 0.94 -12.21
CA SER A 82 14.96 -0.08 -11.18
C SER A 82 13.64 -0.02 -10.39
N LYS A 83 12.74 0.92 -10.74
CA LYS A 83 11.48 1.17 -10.04
C LYS A 83 10.36 1.50 -11.03
N GLY A 84 9.68 0.47 -11.53
CA GLY A 84 8.55 0.60 -12.47
C GLY A 84 7.21 1.01 -11.86
N ASP A 85 7.11 1.25 -10.54
CA ASP A 85 5.82 1.49 -9.87
C ASP A 85 5.06 2.68 -10.50
N TYR A 86 5.70 3.85 -10.65
CA TYR A 86 5.09 5.00 -11.31
C TYR A 86 4.90 4.82 -12.82
N ALA A 87 5.54 3.83 -13.45
CA ALA A 87 5.29 3.54 -14.86
C ALA A 87 3.89 2.93 -15.04
N PHE A 88 3.54 1.98 -14.17
CA PHE A 88 2.19 1.41 -14.11
C PHE A 88 1.16 2.43 -13.66
N ILE A 89 1.41 3.20 -12.59
CA ILE A 89 0.47 4.24 -12.12
C ILE A 89 0.16 5.22 -13.25
N THR A 90 1.20 5.70 -13.95
CA THR A 90 1.04 6.63 -15.06
C THR A 90 0.26 5.99 -16.20
N HIS A 91 0.58 4.77 -16.60
CA HIS A 91 -0.19 4.06 -17.62
C HIS A 91 -1.67 3.88 -17.24
N MET A 92 -1.95 3.52 -15.99
CA MET A 92 -3.32 3.39 -15.48
C MET A 92 -4.06 4.72 -15.55
N ILE A 93 -3.41 5.82 -15.15
CA ILE A 93 -4.02 7.16 -15.20
C ILE A 93 -4.33 7.61 -16.62
N GLU A 94 -3.43 7.32 -17.56
CA GLU A 94 -3.60 7.68 -18.98
C GLU A 94 -4.64 6.80 -19.69
N THR A 95 -5.07 5.69 -19.09
CA THR A 95 -6.20 4.87 -19.56
C THR A 95 -7.51 5.18 -18.84
N MET A 96 -7.53 6.16 -17.94
CA MET A 96 -8.77 6.61 -17.29
C MET A 96 -9.65 7.41 -18.25
N ASN A 97 -10.96 7.19 -18.19
CA ASN A 97 -11.94 8.07 -18.81
C ASN A 97 -11.82 9.50 -18.21
N GLU A 98 -11.83 10.52 -19.07
CA GLU A 98 -11.63 11.91 -18.64
C GLU A 98 -12.77 12.49 -17.78
N THR A 99 -13.97 11.90 -17.86
CA THR A 99 -15.17 12.44 -17.18
C THR A 99 -15.39 11.87 -15.78
N ASP A 100 -15.32 10.55 -15.62
CA ASP A 100 -15.66 9.84 -14.38
C ASP A 100 -14.65 8.74 -14.02
N GLY A 101 -13.48 8.74 -14.66
CA GLY A 101 -12.46 7.72 -14.48
C GLY A 101 -11.93 7.67 -13.04
N ARG A 102 -11.73 6.44 -12.53
CA ARG A 102 -11.08 6.16 -11.25
C ARG A 102 -10.08 5.01 -11.33
N VAL A 103 -8.98 5.15 -10.62
CA VAL A 103 -7.93 4.13 -10.47
C VAL A 103 -7.82 3.72 -9.02
N GLY A 104 -7.72 2.42 -8.76
CA GLY A 104 -7.23 1.87 -7.49
C GLY A 104 -5.99 1.02 -7.75
N VAL A 105 -4.86 1.38 -7.18
CA VAL A 105 -3.59 0.67 -7.41
C VAL A 105 -2.91 0.32 -6.09
N VAL A 106 -2.57 -0.95 -5.95
CA VAL A 106 -1.77 -1.45 -4.82
C VAL A 106 -0.29 -1.15 -5.10
N VAL A 107 0.40 -0.57 -4.12
CA VAL A 107 1.79 -0.15 -4.24
C VAL A 107 2.59 -0.47 -2.97
N PRO A 108 3.92 -0.64 -3.05
CA PRO A 108 4.77 -0.64 -1.86
C PRO A 108 4.86 0.77 -1.28
N HIS A 109 5.02 0.89 0.04
CA HIS A 109 5.11 2.20 0.73
C HIS A 109 6.18 3.15 0.16
N GLY A 110 7.25 2.63 -0.44
CA GLY A 110 8.27 3.46 -1.09
C GLY A 110 7.70 4.43 -2.14
N VAL A 111 6.61 4.07 -2.83
CA VAL A 111 5.93 4.96 -3.81
C VAL A 111 5.46 6.27 -3.18
N LEU A 112 5.14 6.24 -1.88
CA LEU A 112 4.61 7.39 -1.14
C LEU A 112 5.66 8.47 -0.87
N PHE A 113 6.94 8.10 -0.77
CA PHE A 113 7.97 9.02 -0.27
C PHE A 113 9.29 9.01 -1.05
N ARG A 114 9.55 8.05 -1.96
CA ARG A 114 10.76 8.05 -2.77
C ARG A 114 10.88 9.37 -3.57
N GLY A 115 12.08 9.93 -3.57
CA GLY A 115 12.37 11.25 -4.14
C GLY A 115 12.73 11.21 -5.63
N SER A 116 13.60 12.13 -6.06
CA SER A 116 14.13 12.22 -7.43
C SER A 116 13.02 12.27 -8.49
N SER A 117 13.07 11.44 -9.54
CA SER A 117 12.05 11.46 -10.60
C SER A 117 10.66 11.05 -10.11
N GLU A 118 10.55 10.08 -9.19
CA GLU A 118 9.25 9.68 -8.62
C GLU A 118 8.62 10.80 -7.80
N GLY A 119 9.42 11.56 -7.05
CA GLY A 119 8.94 12.75 -6.33
C GLY A 119 8.35 13.81 -7.26
N LYS A 120 8.99 14.04 -8.43
CA LYS A 120 8.48 14.98 -9.46
C LYS A 120 7.17 14.50 -10.08
N ILE A 121 7.05 13.20 -10.38
CA ILE A 121 5.82 12.61 -10.92
C ILE A 121 4.69 12.72 -9.89
N ARG A 122 4.96 12.32 -8.65
CA ARG A 122 4.00 12.39 -7.54
C ARG A 122 3.49 13.81 -7.31
N LYS A 123 4.40 14.79 -7.26
CA LYS A 123 4.06 16.21 -7.14
C LYS A 123 3.07 16.63 -8.23
N LYS A 124 3.37 16.35 -9.50
CA LYS A 124 2.49 16.69 -10.63
C LYS A 124 1.11 16.02 -10.52
N LEU A 125 1.05 14.74 -10.16
CA LEU A 125 -0.22 14.02 -9.99
C LEU A 125 -1.11 14.66 -8.91
N ILE A 126 -0.51 15.15 -7.83
CA ILE A 126 -1.21 15.85 -6.74
C ILE A 126 -1.65 17.25 -7.20
N GLU A 127 -0.76 18.00 -7.86
CA GLU A 127 -1.06 19.35 -8.38
C GLU A 127 -2.14 19.34 -9.47
N GLU A 128 -2.20 18.28 -10.28
CA GLU A 128 -3.28 18.05 -11.27
C GLU A 128 -4.60 17.61 -10.61
N ASN A 129 -4.66 17.56 -9.28
CA ASN A 129 -5.82 17.15 -8.51
C ASN A 129 -6.34 15.73 -8.88
N LEU A 130 -5.42 14.77 -9.08
CA LEU A 130 -5.79 13.40 -9.44
C LEU A 130 -5.83 12.45 -8.24
N LEU A 131 -4.94 12.63 -7.25
CA LEU A 131 -4.85 11.73 -6.10
C LEU A 131 -6.01 11.98 -5.13
N ASP A 132 -6.83 10.96 -4.88
CA ASP A 132 -8.02 11.05 -4.04
C ASP A 132 -7.80 10.53 -2.61
N ALA A 133 -7.12 9.40 -2.47
CA ALA A 133 -6.81 8.83 -1.17
C ALA A 133 -5.54 7.99 -1.16
N VAL A 134 -4.94 7.89 0.03
CA VAL A 134 -3.81 7.02 0.37
C VAL A 134 -4.24 6.12 1.52
N ILE A 135 -4.34 4.81 1.27
CA ILE A 135 -4.83 3.85 2.25
C ILE A 135 -3.70 2.89 2.62
N GLY A 136 -3.17 3.01 3.83
CA GLY A 136 -2.17 2.10 4.38
C GLY A 136 -2.79 0.76 4.73
N LEU A 137 -2.16 -0.32 4.28
CA LEU A 137 -2.62 -1.67 4.55
C LEU A 137 -1.72 -2.38 5.58
N PRO A 138 -2.24 -3.37 6.30
CA PRO A 138 -1.44 -4.20 7.20
C PRO A 138 -0.22 -4.83 6.54
N SER A 139 0.83 -5.04 7.34
CA SER A 139 2.00 -5.81 6.92
C SER A 139 1.63 -7.26 6.63
N GLN A 140 2.49 -7.97 5.91
CA GLN A 140 2.33 -9.41 5.64
C GLN A 140 0.96 -9.79 5.03
N LEU A 141 0.33 -8.88 4.28
CA LEU A 141 -0.92 -9.13 3.56
C LEU A 141 -0.75 -9.75 2.19
N PHE A 142 0.48 -9.86 1.66
CA PHE A 142 0.75 -10.40 0.33
C PHE A 142 1.61 -11.66 0.43
N TYR A 143 1.38 -12.61 -0.47
CA TYR A 143 2.22 -13.79 -0.57
C TYR A 143 3.65 -13.39 -0.96
N GLY A 144 4.63 -14.01 -0.30
CA GLY A 144 6.04 -13.84 -0.66
C GLY A 144 6.70 -12.55 -0.17
N THR A 145 6.00 -11.66 0.53
CA THR A 145 6.61 -10.47 1.15
C THR A 145 5.92 -10.04 2.45
N GLY A 146 6.71 -9.67 3.45
CA GLY A 146 6.22 -9.06 4.68
C GLY A 146 6.01 -7.55 4.57
N ILE A 147 6.43 -6.94 3.46
CA ILE A 147 6.43 -5.49 3.27
C ILE A 147 4.98 -4.96 3.29
N PRO A 148 4.68 -3.94 4.12
CA PRO A 148 3.40 -3.24 4.06
C PRO A 148 3.15 -2.61 2.70
N ALA A 149 1.90 -2.69 2.25
CA ALA A 149 1.45 -2.05 1.02
C ALA A 149 0.54 -0.86 1.33
N ALA A 150 0.26 -0.06 0.32
CA ALA A 150 -0.78 0.94 0.34
C ALA A 150 -1.63 0.83 -0.93
N ILE A 151 -2.86 1.33 -0.87
CA ILE A 151 -3.68 1.58 -2.04
C ILE A 151 -3.67 3.07 -2.31
N LEU A 152 -3.32 3.46 -3.54
CA LEU A 152 -3.55 4.79 -4.04
C LEU A 152 -4.83 4.80 -4.84
N VAL A 153 -5.72 5.75 -4.54
CA VAL A 153 -6.93 5.98 -5.31
C VAL A 153 -6.76 7.27 -6.10
N PHE A 154 -6.96 7.23 -7.40
CA PHE A 154 -6.99 8.41 -8.26
C PHE A 154 -8.36 8.59 -8.90
N LYS A 155 -8.76 9.83 -9.14
CA LYS A 155 -10.03 10.18 -9.78
C LYS A 155 -9.87 11.37 -10.70
N LYS A 156 -10.62 11.39 -11.81
CA LYS A 156 -10.79 12.59 -12.65
C LYS A 156 -11.89 13.49 -12.07
N ASN A 157 -11.84 14.78 -12.41
CA ASN A 157 -12.86 15.79 -12.05
C ASN A 157 -13.25 15.80 -10.57
N ARG A 158 -12.26 15.70 -9.69
CA ARG A 158 -12.48 15.76 -8.24
C ARG A 158 -13.00 17.14 -7.85
N LYS A 159 -14.04 17.16 -6.99
CA LYS A 159 -14.66 18.39 -6.48
C LYS A 159 -13.87 19.06 -5.36
N THR A 160 -13.00 18.30 -4.71
CA THR A 160 -12.10 18.77 -3.64
C THR A 160 -10.66 18.50 -4.06
N THR A 161 -9.74 19.28 -3.52
CA THR A 161 -8.30 19.11 -3.65
C THR A 161 -7.67 18.33 -2.50
N ASP A 162 -8.40 18.14 -1.41
CA ASP A 162 -7.90 17.47 -0.21
C ASP A 162 -7.66 15.98 -0.49
N VAL A 163 -6.70 15.34 0.17
CA VAL A 163 -6.42 13.91 0.03
C VAL A 163 -6.76 13.21 1.34
N LEU A 164 -7.53 12.13 1.27
CA LEU A 164 -7.84 11.33 2.45
C LEU A 164 -6.72 10.31 2.70
N PHE A 165 -6.11 10.38 3.88
CA PHE A 165 -5.19 9.37 4.39
C PHE A 165 -5.96 8.44 5.33
N ILE A 166 -5.79 7.13 5.17
CA ILE A 166 -6.35 6.10 6.07
C ILE A 166 -5.21 5.18 6.48
N ASP A 167 -4.98 4.99 7.78
CA ASP A 167 -4.08 3.97 8.31
C ASP A 167 -4.87 2.75 8.78
N ALA A 168 -5.07 1.77 7.89
CA ALA A 168 -5.69 0.50 8.24
C ALA A 168 -4.68 -0.55 8.71
N SER A 169 -3.42 -0.17 8.97
CA SER A 169 -2.33 -1.12 9.22
C SER A 169 -2.48 -1.94 10.51
N ARG A 170 -3.27 -1.46 11.47
CA ARG A 170 -3.46 -2.06 12.81
C ARG A 170 -4.66 -2.99 12.91
N GLU A 171 -5.60 -2.94 11.95
CA GLU A 171 -6.86 -3.66 12.02
C GLU A 171 -6.89 -4.83 11.04
N PHE A 172 -6.52 -6.00 11.54
CA PHE A 172 -6.50 -7.23 10.76
C PHE A 172 -6.60 -8.46 11.67
N GLU A 173 -6.80 -9.62 11.06
CA GLU A 173 -6.60 -10.90 11.71
C GLU A 173 -5.18 -11.40 11.43
N LYS A 174 -4.42 -11.62 12.51
CA LYS A 174 -3.06 -12.16 12.42
C LYS A 174 -3.11 -13.62 11.98
N GLY A 175 -2.54 -13.92 10.82
CA GLY A 175 -2.39 -15.30 10.35
C GLY A 175 -0.96 -15.83 10.53
N LYS A 176 -0.77 -17.12 10.28
CA LYS A 176 0.55 -17.77 10.42
C LYS A 176 1.54 -17.38 9.32
N LYS A 177 1.09 -17.38 8.06
CA LYS A 177 1.91 -17.07 6.88
C LYS A 177 1.61 -15.69 6.30
N GLN A 178 0.38 -15.22 6.47
CA GLN A 178 -0.13 -13.98 5.91
C GLN A 178 -1.23 -13.47 6.84
N ASN A 179 -1.28 -12.16 7.04
CA ASN A 179 -2.39 -11.51 7.71
C ASN A 179 -3.63 -11.53 6.79
N ARG A 180 -4.80 -11.34 7.38
CA ARG A 180 -6.06 -11.28 6.64
C ARG A 180 -6.87 -10.08 7.08
N LEU A 181 -7.39 -9.33 6.12
CA LEU A 181 -8.46 -8.36 6.38
C LEU A 181 -9.78 -9.14 6.53
N ARG A 182 -10.45 -8.95 7.66
CA ARG A 182 -11.82 -9.46 7.89
C ARG A 182 -12.80 -8.52 7.21
N ASP A 183 -14.02 -8.98 6.97
CA ASP A 183 -15.06 -8.16 6.33
C ASP A 183 -15.30 -6.85 7.09
N LYS A 184 -15.34 -6.90 8.43
CA LYS A 184 -15.46 -5.70 9.27
C LYS A 184 -14.31 -4.68 9.10
N ASP A 185 -13.10 -5.16 8.81
CA ASP A 185 -11.93 -4.29 8.63
C ASP A 185 -12.05 -3.58 7.28
N ILE A 186 -12.50 -4.32 6.24
CA ILE A 186 -12.78 -3.78 4.90
C ILE A 186 -13.93 -2.77 4.96
N ASP A 187 -15.03 -3.11 5.63
CA ASP A 187 -16.21 -2.25 5.78
C ASP A 187 -15.84 -0.92 6.44
N LYS A 188 -14.98 -0.95 7.48
CA LYS A 188 -14.49 0.28 8.12
C LYS A 188 -13.66 1.16 7.18
N ILE A 189 -12.77 0.56 6.39
CA ILE A 189 -11.97 1.29 5.39
C ILE A 189 -12.92 1.96 4.38
N VAL A 190 -13.87 1.19 3.84
CA VAL A 190 -14.82 1.65 2.82
C VAL A 190 -15.76 2.72 3.36
N SER A 191 -16.29 2.54 4.58
CA SER A 191 -17.17 3.53 5.21
C SER A 191 -16.42 4.84 5.47
N THR A 192 -15.20 4.76 6.00
CA THR A 192 -14.35 5.93 6.26
C THR A 192 -14.01 6.68 4.96
N TYR A 193 -13.71 5.94 3.89
CA TYR A 193 -13.49 6.51 2.57
C TYR A 193 -14.73 7.20 1.99
N ASN A 194 -15.90 6.55 2.07
CA ASN A 194 -17.16 7.08 1.55
C ASN A 194 -17.65 8.32 2.31
N GLU A 195 -17.47 8.32 3.64
CA GLU A 195 -17.80 9.48 4.48
C GLU A 195 -16.78 10.62 4.35
N TYR A 196 -15.58 10.32 3.85
CA TYR A 196 -14.50 11.27 3.59
C TYR A 196 -14.14 12.13 4.82
N LYS A 197 -14.14 11.51 6.00
CA LYS A 197 -13.96 12.17 7.29
C LYS A 197 -12.63 11.83 7.97
N THR A 198 -12.14 12.78 8.75
CA THR A 198 -11.05 12.55 9.72
C THR A 198 -11.59 11.75 10.89
N VAL A 199 -10.87 10.70 11.28
CA VAL A 199 -11.17 9.84 12.42
C VAL A 199 -9.89 9.72 13.23
N ASP A 200 -9.99 10.02 14.53
CA ASP A 200 -8.84 10.02 15.43
C ASP A 200 -8.02 8.73 15.30
N LYS A 201 -6.69 8.89 15.14
CA LYS A 201 -5.70 7.82 14.96
C LYS A 201 -5.95 6.84 13.80
N TYR A 202 -6.86 7.13 12.88
CA TYR A 202 -7.25 6.21 11.81
C TYR A 202 -7.30 6.86 10.42
N SER A 203 -7.83 8.08 10.31
CA SER A 203 -7.87 8.79 9.03
C SER A 203 -7.71 10.29 9.21
N TYR A 204 -7.12 10.93 8.21
CA TYR A 204 -6.95 12.37 8.17
C TYR A 204 -7.21 12.91 6.78
N ARG A 205 -8.05 13.94 6.68
CA ARG A 205 -8.31 14.67 5.43
C ARG A 205 -7.31 15.81 5.33
N ALA A 206 -6.20 15.58 4.63
CA ALA A 206 -5.15 16.57 4.44
C ALA A 206 -5.50 17.53 3.30
N THR A 207 -5.34 18.82 3.54
CA THR A 207 -5.41 19.86 2.53
C THR A 207 -4.21 19.79 1.59
N LEU A 208 -4.34 20.39 0.40
CA LEU A 208 -3.23 20.47 -0.54
C LEU A 208 -2.03 21.25 0.02
N ASP A 209 -2.28 22.24 0.87
CA ASP A 209 -1.22 23.06 1.48
C ASP A 209 -0.41 22.26 2.51
N GLU A 210 -1.05 21.46 3.37
CA GLU A 210 -0.35 20.54 4.27
C GLU A 210 0.51 19.51 3.50
N ILE A 211 0.04 19.05 2.35
CA ILE A 211 0.82 18.14 1.48
C ILE A 211 2.02 18.86 0.86
N ARG A 212 1.88 20.14 0.49
CA ARG A 212 3.00 20.97 -0.01
C ARG A 212 4.04 21.21 1.08
N GLU A 213 3.61 21.53 2.29
CA GLU A 213 4.50 21.70 3.45
C GLU A 213 5.28 20.42 3.77
N ASN A 214 4.68 19.26 3.51
CA ASN A 214 5.33 17.96 3.59
C ASN A 214 6.16 17.57 2.34
N ASP A 215 6.49 18.51 1.45
CA ASP A 215 7.24 18.27 0.20
C ASP A 215 6.61 17.19 -0.69
N PHE A 216 5.28 17.11 -0.72
CA PHE A 216 4.51 16.08 -1.41
C PHE A 216 4.85 14.65 -0.96
N ASN A 217 5.37 14.49 0.26
CA ASN A 217 5.60 13.20 0.87
C ASN A 217 4.26 12.65 1.38
N LEU A 218 3.85 11.49 0.88
CA LEU A 218 2.58 10.84 1.23
C LEU A 218 2.74 9.77 2.32
N ASN A 219 3.85 9.76 3.05
CA ASN A 219 4.04 8.81 4.14
C ASN A 219 2.95 9.03 5.21
N ILE A 220 2.14 8.00 5.44
CA ILE A 220 0.89 8.09 6.22
C ILE A 220 1.08 8.65 7.64
N PRO A 221 2.13 8.28 8.39
CA PRO A 221 2.38 8.83 9.72
C PRO A 221 2.62 10.35 9.77
N ARG A 222 2.79 11.03 8.63
CA ARG A 222 2.85 12.51 8.58
C ARG A 222 1.49 13.18 8.70
N TYR A 223 0.41 12.42 8.48
CA TYR A 223 -0.95 12.94 8.43
C TYR A 223 -1.86 12.26 9.45
N VAL A 224 -1.68 10.96 9.66
CA VAL A 224 -2.41 10.20 10.68
C VAL A 224 -1.45 9.96 11.83
N ASP A 225 -1.60 10.75 12.90
CA ASP A 225 -0.88 10.49 14.13
C ASP A 225 -1.48 9.25 14.80
N THR A 226 -0.71 8.19 14.84
CA THR A 226 -1.10 6.93 15.48
C THR A 226 -0.31 6.68 16.76
N PHE A 227 0.40 7.69 17.25
CA PHE A 227 1.10 7.61 18.52
C PHE A 227 0.11 7.33 19.65
N GLU A 228 0.47 6.36 20.47
CA GLU A 228 -0.19 6.11 21.75
C GLU A 228 0.77 6.68 22.79
N GLU A 229 0.33 7.70 23.53
CA GLU A 229 1.09 8.14 24.71
C GLU A 229 1.24 6.92 25.62
N GLU A 230 2.49 6.52 25.88
CA GLU A 230 2.78 5.48 26.85
C GLU A 230 2.20 5.93 28.19
N GLU A 231 1.45 5.04 28.86
CA GLU A 231 0.94 5.33 30.20
C GLU A 231 2.12 5.75 31.09
N GLU A 232 1.96 6.85 31.82
CA GLU A 232 2.98 7.29 32.78
C GLU A 232 3.30 6.13 33.73
N VAL A 233 4.54 5.64 33.65
CA VAL A 233 4.99 4.56 34.51
C VAL A 233 4.99 5.07 35.95
N ASP A 234 4.16 4.49 36.80
CA ASP A 234 4.23 4.72 38.25
C ASP A 234 5.57 4.15 38.75
N ILE A 235 6.56 5.03 38.83
CA ILE A 235 7.93 4.70 39.25
C ILE A 235 7.92 4.05 40.65
N PRO A 236 7.22 4.59 41.67
CA PRO A 236 7.06 3.91 42.96
C PRO A 236 6.48 2.49 42.88
N ALA A 237 5.40 2.28 42.12
CA ALA A 237 4.79 0.95 42.00
C ALA A 237 5.71 -0.04 41.27
N THR A 238 6.40 0.44 40.23
CA THR A 238 7.39 -0.34 39.48
C THR A 238 8.56 -0.75 40.39
N GLN A 239 9.02 0.15 41.25
CA GLN A 239 10.10 -0.15 42.18
C GLN A 239 9.71 -1.18 43.24
N ARG A 240 8.48 -1.11 43.79
CA ARG A 240 7.95 -2.16 44.67
C ARG A 240 7.89 -3.51 43.97
N LYS A 241 7.48 -3.53 42.69
CA LYS A 241 7.42 -4.75 41.87
C LYS A 241 8.81 -5.37 41.67
N ILE A 242 9.83 -4.54 41.46
CA ILE A 242 11.22 -4.99 41.35
C ILE A 242 11.66 -5.64 42.66
N GLU A 243 11.42 -4.99 43.80
CA GLU A 243 11.79 -5.53 45.12
C GLU A 243 11.06 -6.87 45.44
N GLU A 244 9.79 -7.00 45.05
CA GLU A 244 9.04 -8.25 45.17
C GLU A 244 9.65 -9.36 44.30
N LEU A 245 9.92 -9.06 43.03
CA LEU A 245 10.51 -10.03 42.09
C LEU A 245 11.93 -10.45 42.50
N GLU A 246 12.72 -9.55 43.11
CA GLU A 246 14.04 -9.90 43.65
C GLU A 246 13.94 -10.88 44.82
N LYS A 247 12.94 -10.69 45.71
CA LYS A 247 12.67 -11.64 46.79
C LYS A 247 12.22 -13.00 46.24
N GLU A 248 11.27 -13.01 45.31
CA GLU A 248 10.82 -14.25 44.67
C GLU A 248 11.98 -14.97 43.96
N LEU A 249 12.84 -14.23 43.25
CA LEU A 249 14.01 -14.78 42.59
C LEU A 249 14.98 -15.41 43.59
N ALA A 250 15.19 -14.78 44.75
CA ALA A 250 16.03 -15.33 45.81
C ALA A 250 15.45 -16.64 46.36
N GLU A 251 14.15 -16.69 46.65
CA GLU A 251 13.47 -17.90 47.12
C GLU A 251 13.53 -19.05 46.09
N VAL A 252 13.29 -18.73 44.81
CA VAL A 252 13.37 -19.71 43.72
C VAL A 252 14.80 -20.24 43.57
N ARG A 253 15.81 -19.38 43.71
CA ARG A 253 17.22 -19.79 43.68
C ARG A 253 17.56 -20.72 44.86
N GLU A 254 17.10 -20.44 46.06
CA GLU A 254 17.31 -21.33 47.21
C GLU A 254 16.68 -22.70 46.98
N ARG A 255 15.44 -22.75 46.48
CA ARG A 255 14.78 -24.03 46.14
C ARG A 255 15.55 -24.78 45.06
N MET A 256 16.01 -24.08 44.03
CA MET A 256 16.82 -24.68 42.96
C MET A 256 18.13 -25.26 43.50
N ILE A 257 18.84 -24.54 44.37
CA ILE A 257 20.06 -25.04 45.02
C ILE A 257 19.76 -26.27 45.89
N GLY A 258 18.64 -26.26 46.62
CA GLY A 258 18.16 -27.43 47.39
C GLY A 258 18.00 -28.67 46.51
N TYR A 259 17.29 -28.54 45.40
CA TYR A 259 17.12 -29.65 44.44
C TYR A 259 18.45 -30.10 43.82
N LEU A 260 19.38 -29.19 43.51
CA LEU A 260 20.67 -29.56 42.96
C LEU A 260 21.55 -30.30 43.99
N LYS A 261 21.46 -29.96 45.28
CA LYS A 261 22.12 -30.70 46.37
C LYS A 261 21.55 -32.10 46.56
N GLU A 262 20.22 -32.25 46.52
CA GLU A 262 19.56 -33.57 46.59
C GLU A 262 19.97 -34.50 45.44
N LEU A 263 20.24 -33.93 44.26
CA LEU A 263 20.71 -34.66 43.07
C LEU A 263 22.24 -34.89 43.04
N GLY A 264 22.99 -34.35 44.00
CA GLY A 264 24.46 -34.45 44.03
C GLY A 264 25.17 -33.63 42.94
N LEU A 265 24.52 -32.59 42.42
CA LEU A 265 25.00 -31.73 41.32
C LEU A 265 25.47 -30.34 41.80
N TYR A 266 25.51 -30.12 43.11
CA TYR A 266 25.96 -28.88 43.74
C TYR A 266 26.67 -29.22 45.06
N GLU A 267 27.89 -28.71 45.26
CA GLU A 267 28.64 -28.84 46.53
C GLU A 267 28.11 -27.87 47.61
#